data_AF-A0A534BLS5-F1
#
_entry.id   AF-A0A534BLS5-F1
#
_cell.length_a   1.000
_cell.length_b   1.000
_cell.length_c   1.000
_cell.angle_alpha   90.00
_cell.angle_beta   90.00
_cell.angle_gamma   90.00
#
_symmetry.space_group_name_H-M   'P 1'
#
loop_
_entity.id
_entity.type
_entity.pdbx_description
1 polymer ?
#
loop_
_entity_poly.entity_id
_entity_poly.type
_entity_poly.pdbx_seq_one_letter_code
_entity_poly.pdbx_strand_id
1 'polypeptide(L)'
;MPEPVVRFRGAVRCRCAPGPLGLTLIGGTPERPGETTALAFSAAAPAGFPDALDDAVVERLGANQYRIYSPPREWLIAAAAVHLHREIAAQFYRAIPPRPVPLRKRWLWRIVLALAATRAGLAVLRALRR
;
A
#
# COMPACT_ATOMS: atom_id res chain seq x y z
N MET A 1 13.04 25.80 5.53
CA MET A 1 14.04 24.76 5.21
C MET A 1 13.28 23.54 4.70
N PRO A 2 13.70 22.91 3.60
CA PRO A 2 13.07 21.68 3.11
C PRO A 2 13.22 20.57 4.16
N GLU A 3 12.12 19.91 4.50
CA GLU A 3 12.09 18.83 5.50
C GLU A 3 12.02 17.47 4.76
N PRO A 4 12.97 16.56 4.97
CA PRO A 4 12.94 15.25 4.32
C PRO A 4 11.77 14.41 4.84
N VAL A 5 10.93 13.93 3.94
CA VAL A 5 9.78 13.05 4.25
C VAL A 5 10.20 11.58 4.17
N VAL A 6 10.86 11.20 3.07
CA VAL A 6 11.39 9.84 2.85
C VAL A 6 12.53 9.87 1.84
N ARG A 7 13.49 8.97 2.02
CA ARG A 7 14.57 8.71 1.07
C ARG A 7 14.47 7.25 0.64
N PHE A 8 14.23 7.02 -0.64
CA PHE A 8 14.26 5.70 -1.20
C PHE A 8 15.68 5.35 -1.65
N ARG A 9 15.97 4.05 -1.70
CA ARG A 9 17.24 3.50 -2.20
C ARG A 9 16.96 2.54 -3.35
N GLY A 10 17.66 2.73 -4.45
CA GLY A 10 17.50 1.97 -5.69
C GLY A 10 16.18 2.26 -6.39
N ALA A 11 15.64 1.24 -7.06
CA ALA A 11 14.43 1.36 -7.86
C ALA A 11 13.19 1.68 -7.00
N VAL A 12 12.45 2.69 -7.44
CA VAL A 12 11.18 3.15 -6.86
C VAL A 12 10.11 3.00 -7.91
N ARG A 13 9.15 2.12 -7.66
CA ARG A 13 7.98 1.97 -8.51
C ARG A 13 7.01 3.10 -8.25
N CYS A 14 6.59 3.77 -9.31
CA CYS A 14 5.57 4.79 -9.27
C CYS A 14 4.25 4.20 -9.75
N ARG A 15 3.18 4.44 -9.00
CA ARG A 15 1.84 4.04 -9.38
C ARG A 15 0.97 5.28 -9.46
N CYS A 16 0.55 5.59 -10.68
CA CYS A 16 -0.43 6.63 -10.97
C CYS A 16 -1.81 5.98 -11.07
N ALA A 17 -2.82 6.54 -10.41
CA ALA A 17 -4.17 6.01 -10.44
C ALA A 17 -5.21 7.13 -10.44
N PRO A 18 -6.39 6.94 -11.07
CA PRO A 18 -7.51 7.84 -10.88
C PRO A 18 -8.04 7.68 -9.44
N GLY A 19 -8.10 8.78 -8.68
CA GLY A 19 -8.64 8.76 -7.32
C GLY A 19 -7.98 9.77 -6.38
N PRO A 20 -8.35 9.75 -5.08
CA PRO A 20 -7.84 10.69 -4.09
C PRO A 20 -6.33 10.52 -3.85
N LEU A 21 -5.79 9.31 -4.01
CA LEU A 21 -4.37 9.00 -3.95
C LEU A 21 -3.80 8.82 -5.35
N GLY A 22 -3.65 9.92 -6.09
CA GLY A 22 -3.32 9.88 -7.51
C GLY A 22 -1.87 9.49 -7.83
N LEU A 23 -0.96 9.58 -6.86
CA LEU A 23 0.43 9.14 -6.97
C LEU A 23 0.86 8.33 -5.75
N THR A 24 1.45 7.16 -5.96
CA THR A 24 2.13 6.38 -4.91
C THR A 24 3.54 6.03 -5.35
N LEU A 25 4.53 6.26 -4.49
CA LEU A 25 5.92 5.81 -4.66
C LEU A 25 6.16 4.58 -3.77
N ILE A 26 6.73 3.51 -4.30
CA ILE A 26 6.94 2.25 -3.60
C ILE A 26 8.39 1.81 -3.78
N GLY A 27 9.11 1.60 -2.68
CA GLY A 27 10.52 1.22 -2.74
C GLY A 27 11.10 0.86 -1.38
N GLY A 28 12.39 0.50 -1.38
CA GLY A 28 13.14 0.30 -0.15
C GLY A 28 13.68 1.62 0.41
N THR A 29 13.90 1.67 1.72
CA THR A 29 14.48 2.84 2.42
C THR A 29 15.74 2.41 3.18
N PRO A 30 16.80 3.23 3.26
CA PRO A 30 18.04 2.88 3.94
C PRO A 30 17.86 2.71 5.46
N GLU A 31 16.88 3.40 6.06
CA GLU A 31 16.60 3.32 7.50
C GLU A 31 16.06 1.93 7.93
N ARG A 32 15.50 1.18 6.97
CA ARG A 32 14.81 -0.10 7.20
C ARG A 32 15.03 -1.05 6.02
N PRO A 33 16.23 -1.66 5.90
CA PRO A 33 16.52 -2.57 4.81
C PRO A 33 15.60 -3.80 4.84
N GLY A 34 15.02 -4.14 3.69
CA GLY A 34 14.12 -5.28 3.53
C GLY A 34 12.64 -5.01 3.86
N GLU A 35 12.30 -3.80 4.32
CA GLU A 35 10.91 -3.33 4.42
C GLU A 35 10.55 -2.54 3.16
N THR A 36 9.42 -2.89 2.55
CA THR A 36 8.86 -2.08 1.47
C THR A 36 8.13 -0.89 2.07
N THR A 37 8.49 0.31 1.63
CA THR A 37 7.83 1.55 2.02
C THR A 37 7.00 2.07 0.86
N ALA A 38 5.77 2.51 1.14
CA ALA A 38 4.90 3.15 0.17
C ALA A 38 4.55 4.56 0.65
N LEU A 39 4.81 5.57 -0.18
CA LEU A 39 4.44 6.97 0.06
C LEU A 39 3.32 7.36 -0.91
N ALA A 40 2.12 7.61 -0.39
CA ALA A 40 0.97 8.01 -1.19
C ALA A 40 0.68 9.50 -1.03
N PHE A 41 0.48 10.19 -2.16
CA PHE A 41 0.13 11.60 -2.23
C PHE A 41 -1.37 11.75 -2.48
N SER A 42 -2.02 12.59 -1.67
CA SER A 42 -3.40 13.03 -1.90
C SER A 42 -3.44 14.13 -2.94
N ALA A 43 -3.08 13.79 -4.18
CA ALA A 43 -3.03 14.66 -5.35
C ALA A 43 -3.00 13.84 -6.64
N ALA A 44 -3.35 14.46 -7.75
CA ALA A 44 -3.07 13.90 -9.07
C ALA A 44 -1.55 13.79 -9.30
N ALA A 45 -1.13 12.71 -9.98
CA ALA A 45 0.23 12.61 -10.46
C ALA A 45 0.51 13.71 -11.51
N PRO A 46 1.72 14.28 -11.56
CA PRO A 46 2.11 15.17 -12.64
C PRO A 46 1.92 14.53 -14.02
N ALA A 47 1.60 15.31 -15.04
CA ALA A 47 1.46 14.79 -16.40
C ALA A 47 2.79 14.18 -16.88
N GLY A 48 2.73 12.97 -17.44
CA GLY A 48 3.93 12.25 -17.89
C GLY A 48 4.87 11.82 -16.77
N PHE A 49 4.38 11.71 -15.52
CA PHE A 49 5.18 11.18 -14.42
C PHE A 49 5.62 9.74 -14.74
N PRO A 50 6.91 9.41 -14.56
CA PRO A 50 7.43 8.10 -14.96
C PRO A 50 6.89 6.98 -14.06
N ASP A 51 6.85 5.77 -14.60
CA ASP A 51 6.44 4.57 -13.85
C ASP A 51 7.52 4.07 -12.87
N ALA A 52 8.75 4.57 -13.00
CA ALA A 52 9.87 4.23 -12.13
C ALA A 52 10.81 5.43 -11.95
N LEU A 53 11.40 5.50 -10.76
CA LEU A 53 12.46 6.44 -10.38
C LEU A 53 13.61 5.64 -9.74
N ASP A 54 14.78 6.26 -9.64
CA ASP A 54 15.93 5.70 -8.93
C ASP A 54 16.39 6.66 -7.82
N ASP A 55 16.69 6.10 -6.64
CA ASP A 55 17.19 6.81 -5.47
C ASP A 55 16.38 8.08 -5.13
N ALA A 56 15.05 7.96 -5.24
CA ALA A 56 14.15 9.11 -5.11
C ALA A 56 14.12 9.67 -3.69
N VAL A 57 14.20 10.99 -3.57
CA VAL A 57 14.09 11.73 -2.31
C VAL A 57 12.83 12.59 -2.35
N VAL A 58 12.01 12.50 -1.31
CA VAL A 58 10.83 13.34 -1.16
C VAL A 58 11.03 14.30 0.00
N GLU A 59 10.83 15.58 -0.28
CA GLU A 59 10.94 16.66 0.69
C GLU A 59 9.67 17.50 0.72
N ARG A 60 9.35 18.02 1.91
CA ARG A 60 8.29 19.00 2.11
C ARG A 60 8.89 20.39 1.99
N LEU A 61 8.36 21.20 1.07
CA LEU A 61 8.76 22.60 0.87
C LEU A 61 7.85 23.59 1.64
N GLY A 62 6.61 23.19 1.91
CA GLY A 62 5.62 23.99 2.63
C GLY A 62 4.44 23.15 3.11
N ALA A 63 3.32 23.78 3.46
CA ALA A 63 2.15 23.08 4.02
C ALA A 63 1.67 21.93 3.11
N ASN A 64 1.50 22.21 1.81
CA ASN A 64 0.95 21.28 0.83
C ASN A 64 1.84 21.10 -0.40
N GLN A 65 3.10 21.52 -0.33
CA GLN A 65 4.01 21.48 -1.47
C GLN A 65 5.18 20.54 -1.18
N TYR A 66 5.42 19.62 -2.09
CA TYR A 66 6.46 18.62 -1.96
C TYR A 66 7.33 18.59 -3.22
N ARG A 67 8.60 18.28 -3.02
CA ARG A 67 9.56 18.01 -4.08
C ARG A 67 9.84 16.52 -4.12
N ILE A 68 9.74 15.91 -5.29
CA ILE A 68 10.26 14.58 -5.58
C ILE A 68 11.52 14.80 -6.42
N TYR A 69 12.66 14.35 -5.92
CA TYR A 69 13.96 14.48 -6.58
C TYR A 69 14.51 13.09 -6.91
N SER A 70 14.83 12.84 -8.17
CA SER A 70 15.49 11.62 -8.64
C SER A 70 16.45 12.03 -9.76
N PRO A 71 17.75 12.20 -9.45
CA PRO A 71 18.71 12.80 -10.37
C PRO A 71 18.66 12.18 -11.77
N PRO A 72 18.71 13.00 -12.84
CA PRO A 72 18.85 14.46 -12.84
C PRO A 72 17.52 15.22 -12.72
N ARG A 73 16.40 14.53 -12.51
CA ARG A 73 15.05 15.09 -12.63
C ARG A 73 14.47 15.49 -11.28
N GLU A 74 13.59 16.47 -11.32
CA GLU A 74 12.79 16.88 -10.17
C GLU A 74 11.35 17.17 -10.57
N TRP A 75 10.44 16.97 -9.62
CA TRP A 75 9.02 17.26 -9.77
C TRP A 75 8.50 17.96 -8.52
N LEU A 76 7.64 18.94 -8.73
CA LEU A 76 6.87 19.58 -7.67
C LEU A 76 5.46 19.03 -7.67
N ILE A 77 4.96 18.65 -6.51
CA ILE A 77 3.59 18.17 -6.33
C ILE A 77 2.91 18.97 -5.22
N ALA A 78 1.75 19.52 -5.55
CA ALA A 78 0.84 20.12 -4.58
C ALA A 78 -0.11 19.03 -4.09
N ALA A 79 0.02 18.61 -2.84
CA ALA A 79 -0.81 17.55 -2.24
C ALA A 79 -1.40 18.00 -0.91
N ALA A 80 -2.69 17.70 -0.71
CA ALA A 80 -3.41 18.04 0.52
C ALA A 80 -2.89 17.23 1.72
N ALA A 81 -2.40 16.03 1.46
CA ALA A 81 -1.82 15.14 2.46
C ALA A 81 -0.83 14.16 1.81
N VAL A 82 0.08 13.62 2.62
CA VAL A 82 0.97 12.54 2.24
C VAL A 82 0.93 11.47 3.32
N HIS A 83 0.74 10.23 2.90
CA HIS A 83 0.64 9.07 3.79
C HIS A 83 1.82 8.15 3.56
N LEU A 84 2.63 7.98 4.61
CA LEU A 84 3.75 7.05 4.62
C LEU A 84 3.28 5.73 5.24
N HIS A 85 3.23 4.68 4.42
CA HIS A 85 2.95 3.33 4.84
C HIS A 85 4.22 2.49 4.79
N ARG A 86 4.45 1.69 5.83
CA ARG A 86 5.59 0.77 5.93
C ARG A 86 5.04 -0.64 6.00
N GLU A 87 5.39 -1.46 5.03
CA GLU A 87 4.96 -2.86 4.96
C GLU A 87 5.83 -3.70 5.90
N ILE A 88 5.28 -3.99 7.08
CA ILE A 88 5.94 -4.81 8.11
C ILE A 88 5.42 -6.25 8.13
N ALA A 89 4.45 -6.63 7.30
CA ALA A 89 3.81 -7.94 7.37
C ALA A 89 4.81 -9.09 7.24
N ALA A 90 5.80 -8.98 6.36
CA ALA A 90 6.82 -10.02 6.17
C ALA A 90 7.64 -10.25 7.45
N GLN A 91 8.01 -9.19 8.17
CA GLN A 91 8.72 -9.31 9.45
C GLN A 91 7.80 -9.81 10.55
N PHE A 92 6.58 -9.27 10.61
CA PHE A 92 5.57 -9.66 11.56
C PHE A 92 5.28 -11.16 11.47
N TYR A 93 5.05 -11.71 10.27
CA TYR A 93 4.76 -13.14 10.09
C TYR A 93 5.98 -14.04 10.25
N ARG A 94 7.22 -13.52 10.12
CA ARG A 94 8.41 -14.27 10.56
C ARG A 94 8.46 -14.40 12.08
N ALA A 95 8.17 -13.32 12.79
CA ALA A 95 8.18 -13.30 14.26
C ALA A 95 6.97 -14.05 14.86
N ILE A 96 5.81 -13.94 14.23
CA ILE A 96 4.55 -14.55 14.66
C ILE A 96 3.95 -15.30 13.47
N PRO A 97 4.39 -16.55 13.20
CA PRO A 97 3.87 -17.34 12.11
C PRO A 97 2.34 -17.51 12.22
N PRO A 98 1.60 -17.39 11.10
CA PRO A 98 0.16 -17.61 11.13
C PRO A 98 -0.14 -19.05 11.56
N ARG A 99 -1.10 -19.20 12.48
CA ARG A 99 -1.56 -20.54 12.90
C ARG A 99 -2.24 -21.23 11.72
N PRO A 100 -1.91 -22.49 11.41
CA PRO A 100 -2.57 -23.23 10.34
C PRO A 100 -4.06 -23.37 10.67
N VAL A 101 -4.93 -23.11 9.69
CA VAL A 101 -6.37 -23.30 9.84
C VAL A 101 -6.65 -24.81 9.86
N PRO A 102 -7.30 -25.36 10.90
CA PRO A 102 -7.65 -26.77 10.94
C PRO A 102 -8.47 -27.17 9.71
N LEU A 103 -8.13 -28.29 9.06
CA LEU A 103 -8.79 -28.75 7.83
C LEU A 103 -10.30 -28.86 7.98
N ARG A 104 -10.77 -29.33 9.14
CA ARG A 104 -12.21 -29.42 9.46
C ARG A 104 -12.89 -28.05 9.39
N LYS A 105 -12.26 -27.02 9.97
CA LYS A 105 -12.76 -25.64 9.92
C LYS A 105 -12.75 -25.10 8.49
N ARG A 106 -11.74 -25.43 7.69
CA ARG A 106 -11.67 -25.04 6.27
C ARG A 106 -12.81 -25.66 5.46
N TRP A 107 -13.09 -26.95 5.62
CA TRP A 107 -14.20 -27.62 4.94
C TRP A 107 -15.56 -27.09 5.38
N LEU A 108 -15.75 -26.90 6.69
CA LEU A 108 -16.96 -26.29 7.23
C LEU A 108 -17.26 -24.94 6.55
N TRP A 109 -16.27 -24.05 6.49
CA TRP A 109 -16.45 -22.74 5.84
C TRP A 109 -16.72 -22.85 4.35
N ARG A 110 -16.08 -23.78 3.63
CA ARG A 110 -16.39 -24.01 2.20
C ARG A 110 -17.85 -24.42 1.99
N ILE A 111 -18.37 -25.31 2.84
CA ILE A 111 -19.78 -25.75 2.79
C ILE A 111 -20.71 -24.60 3.13
N VAL A 112 -20.43 -23.85 4.20
CA VAL A 112 -21.24 -22.70 4.61
C VAL A 112 -21.28 -21.63 3.51
N LEU A 113 -20.14 -21.31 2.89
CA LEU A 113 -20.09 -20.34 1.79
C LEU A 113 -20.81 -20.86 0.54
N ALA A 114 -20.68 -22.14 0.21
CA ALA A 114 -21.39 -22.75 -0.92
C ALA A 114 -22.92 -22.73 -0.70
N LEU A 115 -23.39 -23.02 0.52
CA LEU A 115 -24.80 -22.92 0.88
C LEU A 115 -25.28 -21.47 0.80
N ALA A 116 -24.52 -20.52 1.33
CA ALA A 116 -24.85 -19.10 1.32
C ALA A 116 -24.95 -18.52 -0.11
N ALA A 117 -24.30 -19.12 -1.09
CA ALA A 117 -24.38 -18.72 -2.49
C ALA A 117 -25.72 -19.07 -3.16
N THR A 118 -26.58 -19.87 -2.51
CA THR A 118 -27.88 -20.30 -3.07
C THR A 118 -29.05 -19.89 -2.17
N ARG A 119 -30.23 -19.65 -2.77
CA ARG A 119 -31.45 -19.32 -2.01
C ARG A 119 -31.87 -20.44 -1.07
N ALA A 120 -31.79 -21.69 -1.53
CA ALA A 120 -32.11 -22.87 -0.72
C ALA A 120 -31.09 -23.06 0.42
N GLY A 121 -29.79 -22.92 0.14
CA GLY A 121 -28.77 -23.03 1.17
C GLY A 121 -28.83 -21.91 2.20
N LEU A 122 -29.19 -20.67 1.81
CA LEU A 122 -29.51 -19.60 2.76
C LEU A 122 -30.68 -19.95 3.68
N ALA A 123 -31.73 -20.60 3.16
CA ALA A 123 -32.85 -21.06 3.98
C ALA A 123 -32.40 -22.11 5.01
N VAL A 124 -31.56 -23.07 4.61
CA VAL A 124 -30.95 -24.07 5.49
C VAL A 124 -30.08 -23.42 6.57
N LEU A 125 -29.20 -22.49 6.19
CA LEU A 125 -28.35 -21.78 7.15
C LEU A 125 -29.15 -20.95 8.16
N ARG A 126 -30.26 -20.33 7.73
CA ARG A 126 -31.17 -19.60 8.63
C ARG A 126 -31.91 -20.53 9.59
N ALA A 127 -32.29 -21.73 9.15
CA ALA A 127 -32.93 -22.73 10.00
C ALA A 127 -31.97 -23.25 11.08
N LEU A 128 -30.68 -23.41 10.75
CA LEU A 128 -29.61 -23.84 11.68
C LEU A 128 -29.13 -22.75 12.65
N ARG A 129 -29.60 -21.51 12.52
CA ARG A 129 -29.23 -20.38 13.40
C ARG A 129 -30.11 -20.29 14.65
N ARG A 130 -31.12 -21.17 14.78
CA ARG A 130 -31.98 -21.30 15.97
C ARG A 130 -31.39 -22.30 16.94
#